data_AF-A0A659UJS0-F1
#
_entry.id   AF-A0A659UJS0-F1
#
_cell.length_a   1.000
_cell.length_b   1.000
_cell.length_c   1.000
_cell.angle_alpha   90.00
_cell.angle_beta   90.00
_cell.angle_gamma   90.00
#
_symmetry.space_group_name_H-M   'P 1'
#
loop_
_entity.id
_entity.type
_entity.pdbx_description
1 polymer ?
#
loop_
_entity_poly.entity_id
_entity_poly.type
_entity_poly.pdbx_seq_one_letter_code
_entity_poly.pdbx_strand_id
1 'polypeptide(L)'
;MGSDPKSECNVAYKAYIAAGGHSAYATTFYSRVVDLYIICGTKLNAPSQKAAEEMALRNCQAGLTRWKLKTASGGCAISASK
;
A
#
# COMPACT_ATOMS: atom_id res chain seq x y z
N MET A 1 2.90 21.19 4.59
CA MET A 1 2.71 19.89 5.26
C MET A 1 1.26 19.84 5.74
N GLY A 2 0.38 19.19 4.98
CA GLY A 2 -1.07 19.16 5.24
C GLY A 2 -1.47 17.91 6.01
N SER A 3 -2.06 18.09 7.17
CA SER A 3 -2.33 17.08 8.21
C SER A 3 -3.63 16.30 8.00
N ASP A 4 -3.97 15.90 6.76
CA ASP A 4 -5.12 15.01 6.53
C ASP A 4 -4.64 13.56 6.33
N PRO A 5 -4.90 12.66 7.29
CA PRO A 5 -4.49 11.25 7.22
C PRO A 5 -5.14 10.49 6.05
N LYS A 6 -6.24 10.99 5.46
CA LYS A 6 -6.80 10.43 4.22
C LYS A 6 -5.93 10.73 2.99
N SER A 7 -4.84 11.48 3.14
CA SER A 7 -3.99 11.87 2.02
C SER A 7 -2.70 11.05 1.88
N GLU A 8 -2.19 10.33 2.88
CA GLU A 8 -0.89 9.64 2.72
C GLU A 8 -0.95 8.46 1.75
N CYS A 9 -1.96 7.59 1.89
CA CYS A 9 -2.15 6.49 0.94
C CYS A 9 -2.56 6.98 -0.45
N ASN A 10 -3.23 8.14 -0.55
CA ASN A 10 -3.55 8.78 -1.82
C ASN A 10 -2.30 9.39 -2.48
N VAL A 11 -1.41 10.02 -1.70
CA VAL A 11 -0.12 10.53 -2.18
C VAL A 11 0.76 9.38 -2.66
N ALA A 12 0.85 8.30 -1.89
CA ALA A 12 1.58 7.10 -2.26
C ALA A 12 1.01 6.47 -3.55
N TYR A 13 -0.33 6.41 -3.67
CA TYR A 13 -0.99 5.92 -4.88
C TYR A 13 -0.68 6.79 -6.10
N LYS A 14 -0.75 8.12 -5.98
CA LYS A 14 -0.40 9.05 -7.06
C LYS A 14 1.06 8.91 -7.48
N ALA A 15 1.98 8.75 -6.52
CA ALA A 15 3.39 8.52 -6.80
C ALA A 15 3.63 7.19 -7.52
N TYR A 16 2.89 6.14 -7.14
CA TYR A 16 2.87 4.87 -7.86
C TYR A 16 2.41 5.02 -9.31
N ILE A 17 1.30 5.72 -9.56
CA ILE A 17 0.79 5.97 -10.92
C ILE A 17 1.76 6.79 -11.77
N ALA A 18 2.48 7.74 -11.16
CA ALA A 18 3.43 8.60 -11.86
C ALA A 18 4.80 7.92 -12.12
N ALA A 19 5.07 6.77 -11.50
CA ALA A 19 6.37 6.10 -11.63
C ALA A 19 6.52 5.45 -13.01
N GLY A 20 7.68 5.66 -13.64
CA GLY A 20 7.99 5.17 -14.99
C GLY A 20 8.63 3.77 -15.05
N GLY A 21 9.03 3.21 -13.91
CA GLY A 21 9.65 1.88 -13.84
C GLY A 21 8.93 0.92 -12.90
N HIS A 22 9.56 -0.23 -12.65
CA HIS A 22 9.00 -1.32 -11.86
C HIS A 22 8.55 -0.85 -10.49
N SER A 23 7.25 -0.69 -10.31
CA SER A 23 6.67 -0.13 -9.10
C SER A 23 5.47 -0.93 -8.65
N ALA A 24 5.19 -0.90 -7.36
CA ALA A 24 4.02 -1.56 -6.80
C ALA A 24 3.44 -0.75 -5.65
N TYR A 25 2.13 -0.90 -5.50
CA TYR A 25 1.32 -0.33 -4.45
C TYR A 25 0.51 -1.46 -3.82
N ALA A 26 0.56 -1.57 -2.50
CA ALA A 26 -0.27 -2.49 -1.75
C ALA A 26 -1.16 -1.70 -0.79
N THR A 27 -2.40 -2.15 -0.57
CA THR A 27 -3.29 -1.56 0.42
C THR A 27 -4.24 -2.59 1.01
N THR A 28 -4.67 -2.38 2.25
CA THR A 28 -5.76 -3.14 2.84
C THR A 28 -7.07 -2.85 2.12
N PHE A 29 -7.98 -3.82 2.09
CA PHE A 29 -9.35 -3.51 1.69
C PHE A 29 -9.96 -2.51 2.67
N TYR A 30 -10.69 -1.55 2.12
CA TYR A 30 -11.48 -0.61 2.89
C TYR A 30 -12.96 -0.92 2.69
N SER A 31 -13.62 -1.30 3.77
CA SER A 31 -15.07 -1.41 3.82
C SER A 31 -15.53 -0.86 5.16
N ARG A 32 -16.42 0.14 5.14
CA ARG A 32 -16.94 0.77 6.37
C ARG A 32 -17.66 -0.19 7.31
N VAL A 33 -17.95 -1.41 6.85
CA VAL A 33 -18.63 -2.46 7.63
C VAL A 33 -17.64 -3.48 8.19
N VAL A 34 -16.52 -3.72 7.51
CA VAL A 34 -15.64 -4.88 7.76
C VAL A 34 -14.23 -4.45 8.20
N ASP A 35 -13.66 -3.42 7.56
CA ASP A 35 -12.30 -2.96 7.78
C ASP A 35 -12.23 -1.42 7.75
N LEU A 36 -12.09 -0.82 8.94
CA LEU A 36 -12.14 0.63 9.14
C LEU A 36 -10.81 1.35 8.89
N TYR A 37 -9.71 0.61 8.75
CA TYR A 37 -8.37 1.15 8.64
C TYR A 37 -7.77 0.88 7.27
N ILE A 38 -7.20 1.92 6.67
CA ILE A 38 -6.48 1.83 5.40
C ILE A 38 -4.99 1.87 5.70
N ILE A 39 -4.31 0.74 5.46
CA ILE A 39 -2.85 0.70 5.41
C ILE A 39 -2.44 0.57 3.96
N CYS A 40 -1.36 1.24 3.58
CA CYS A 40 -0.76 1.10 2.27
C CYS A 40 0.75 0.97 2.37
N GLY A 41 1.34 0.39 1.33
CA GLY A 41 2.79 0.32 1.13
C GLY A 41 3.10 0.52 -0.34
N THR A 42 4.21 1.19 -0.64
CA THR A 42 4.70 1.38 -2.00
C THR A 42 6.15 0.99 -2.13
N LYS A 43 6.53 0.56 -3.33
CA LYS A 43 7.91 0.56 -3.79
C LYS A 43 7.93 1.08 -5.21
N LEU A 44 8.69 2.15 -5.44
CA LEU A 44 8.85 2.79 -6.74
C LEU A 44 10.21 2.45 -7.34
N ASN A 45 10.25 2.29 -8.67
CA ASN A 45 11.46 2.11 -9.47
C ASN A 45 12.43 1.06 -8.90
N ALA A 46 11.89 -0.11 -8.58
CA ALA A 46 12.66 -1.27 -8.16
C ALA A 46 13.49 -1.85 -9.32
N PRO A 47 14.49 -2.71 -9.04
CA PRO A 47 15.25 -3.39 -10.08
C PRO A 47 14.42 -4.41 -10.88
N SER A 48 13.26 -4.82 -10.38
CA SER A 48 12.31 -5.70 -11.08
C SER A 48 10.90 -5.53 -10.51
N GLN A 49 9.88 -5.92 -11.29
CA GLN A 49 8.48 -5.90 -10.83
C GLN A 49 8.30 -6.70 -9.55
N LYS A 50 8.83 -7.94 -9.51
CA LYS A 50 8.78 -8.80 -8.32
C LYS A 50 9.38 -8.14 -7.08
N ALA A 51 10.51 -7.45 -7.22
CA ALA A 51 11.13 -6.73 -6.10
C ALA A 51 10.25 -5.56 -5.62
N ALA A 52 9.55 -4.89 -6.53
CA ALA A 52 8.57 -3.87 -6.15
C ALA A 52 7.41 -4.49 -5.37
N GLU A 53 6.87 -5.60 -5.87
CA GLU A 53 5.72 -6.28 -5.28
C GLU A 53 6.00 -6.76 -3.85
N GLU A 54 7.12 -7.46 -3.66
CA GLU A 54 7.52 -7.99 -2.36
C GLU A 54 7.71 -6.88 -1.32
N MET A 55 8.33 -5.77 -1.72
CA MET A 55 8.54 -4.63 -0.82
C MET A 55 7.23 -3.90 -0.51
N ALA A 56 6.36 -3.68 -1.49
CA ALA A 56 5.08 -3.01 -1.27
C ALA A 56 4.18 -3.83 -0.32
N LEU A 57 4.08 -5.14 -0.53
CA LEU A 57 3.35 -6.05 0.36
C LEU A 57 3.95 -6.07 1.77
N ARG A 58 5.27 -6.21 1.88
CA ARG A 58 5.96 -6.19 3.19
C ARG A 58 5.67 -4.90 3.95
N ASN A 59 5.73 -3.76 3.27
CA ASN A 59 5.47 -2.46 3.88
C ASN A 59 4.02 -2.35 4.40
N CYS A 60 3.05 -2.82 3.61
CA CYS A 60 1.65 -2.83 4.03
C CYS A 60 1.41 -3.78 5.23
N GLN A 61 1.97 -5.00 5.18
CA GLN A 61 1.89 -5.98 6.27
C GLN A 61 2.58 -5.49 7.55
N ALA A 62 3.73 -4.81 7.43
CA ALA A 62 4.42 -4.21 8.56
C ALA A 62 3.54 -3.17 9.28
N GLY A 63 2.74 -2.40 8.54
CA GLY A 63 1.74 -1.51 9.12
C GLY A 63 0.68 -2.27 9.92
N LEU A 64 0.11 -3.34 9.36
CA LEU A 64 -0.84 -4.21 10.07
C LEU A 64 -0.26 -4.72 11.39
N THR A 65 0.98 -5.20 11.38
CA THR A 65 1.68 -5.70 12.58
C THR A 65 1.94 -4.57 13.57
N ARG A 66 2.48 -3.43 13.11
CA ARG A 66 2.85 -2.29 13.95
C ARG A 66 1.65 -1.75 14.72
N TRP A 67 0.49 -1.66 14.06
CA TRP A 67 -0.74 -1.12 14.64
C TRP A 67 -1.68 -2.21 15.16
N LYS A 68 -1.25 -3.48 15.15
CA LYS A 68 -2.01 -4.64 15.64
C LYS A 68 -3.41 -4.72 15.02
N LEU A 69 -3.53 -4.34 13.75
CA LEU A 69 -4.79 -4.35 13.01
C LEU A 69 -5.13 -5.77 12.59
N LYS A 70 -6.36 -6.20 12.89
CA LYS A 70 -6.92 -7.44 12.36
C LYS A 70 -7.87 -7.07 11.24
N THR A 71 -7.48 -7.39 10.00
CA THR A 71 -8.36 -7.18 8.85
C THR A 71 -9.21 -8.41 8.59
N ALA A 72 -10.51 -8.26 8.46
CA ALA A 72 -11.41 -9.39 8.18
C ALA A 72 -11.38 -9.79 6.68
N SER A 73 -11.02 -8.87 5.78
CA SER A 73 -10.95 -9.09 4.33
C SER A 73 -9.72 -9.86 3.81
N GLY A 74 -8.82 -10.34 4.69
CA GLY A 74 -7.65 -11.12 4.25
C GLY A 74 -6.37 -10.33 3.93
N GLY A 75 -6.22 -9.09 4.42
CA GLY A 75 -4.94 -8.37 4.44
C GLY A 75 -4.73 -7.42 3.27
N CYS A 76 -3.46 -7.26 2.85
CA CYS A 76 -3.04 -6.31 1.83
C CYS A 76 -3.18 -6.88 0.41
N ALA A 77 -3.92 -6.20 -0.45
CA ALA A 77 -3.97 -6.44 -1.89
C ALA A 77 -2.90 -5.62 -2.60
N ILE A 78 -2.42 -6.08 -3.76
CA ILE A 78 -1.33 -5.46 -4.49
C ILE A 78 -1.71 -5.08 -5.93
N SER A 79 -1.14 -4.00 -6.41
CA SER A 79 -1.14 -3.55 -7.81
C SER A 79 0.29 -3.24 -8.21
N ALA A 80 0.72 -3.71 -9.39
CA ALA A 80 2.05 -3.46 -9.92
C ALA A 80 1.99 -2.75 -11.28
N SER A 81 2.97 -1.89 -11.53
CA SER A 81 3.21 -1.24 -12.80
C SER A 81 4.46 -1.83 -13.47
N LYS A 82 4.59 -1.55 -14.77
CA LYS A 82 5.57 -2.12 -15.71
C LYS A 82 6.95 -2.29 -15.13
#